data_AF-A0A0C9SN37-F1
#
_entry.id   AF-A0A0C9SN37-F1
#
_cell.length_a   1.000
_cell.length_b   1.000
_cell.length_c   1.000
_cell.angle_alpha   90.00
_cell.angle_beta   90.00
_cell.angle_gamma   90.00
#
_symmetry.space_group_name_H-M   'P 1'
#
loop_
_entity.id
_entity.type
_entity.pdbx_description
1 polymer ?
#
loop_
_entity_poly.entity_id
_entity_poly.type
_entity_poly.pdbx_seq_one_letter_code
_entity_poly.pdbx_strand_id
1 'polypeptide(L)'
;LRVSRVGFVPEDDELSFGFVDPSDVVRGIHLIPAFAYGRTPALLSGPLVARATSGEQGKHDDWRLYYVNQFVDHDMYMRFLGGGVGH
;
A
#
# COMPACT_ATOMS: atom_id res chain seq x y z
N LEU A 1 9.16 -18.88 1.33
CA LEU A 1 8.92 -17.60 2.04
C LEU A 1 7.47 -17.19 1.81
N ARG A 2 6.68 -16.98 2.86
CA ARG A 2 5.30 -16.49 2.74
C ARG A 2 5.32 -14.97 2.80
N VAL A 3 4.82 -14.32 1.74
CA VAL A 3 4.69 -12.86 1.73
C VAL A 3 3.46 -12.48 2.56
N SER A 4 3.67 -11.65 3.59
CA SER A 4 2.58 -11.10 4.39
C SER A 4 1.68 -10.24 3.53
N ARG A 5 0.38 -10.23 3.83
CA ARG A 5 -0.62 -9.42 3.13
C ARG A 5 -1.42 -8.62 4.13
N VAL A 6 -1.80 -7.43 3.74
CA VAL A 6 -2.67 -6.53 4.50
C VAL A 6 -3.75 -5.97 3.58
N GLY A 7 -4.83 -5.46 4.14
CA GLY A 7 -5.91 -4.82 3.40
C GLY A 7 -6.64 -3.83 4.30
N PHE A 8 -7.49 -3.01 3.69
CA PHE A 8 -8.37 -2.14 4.45
C PHE A 8 -9.41 -2.94 5.22
N VAL A 9 -9.92 -2.34 6.29
CA VAL A 9 -11.11 -2.80 7.01
C VAL A 9 -12.30 -1.91 6.62
N PRO A 10 -13.55 -2.33 6.85
CA PRO A 10 -14.72 -1.50 6.58
C PRO A 10 -14.61 -0.14 7.29
N GLU A 11 -14.87 0.94 6.56
CA GLU A 11 -14.75 2.32 7.06
C GLU A 11 -15.80 2.70 8.11
N ASP A 12 -16.89 1.96 8.19
CA ASP A 12 -17.97 2.15 9.17
C ASP A 12 -17.64 1.57 10.55
N ASP A 13 -16.53 0.84 10.68
CA ASP A 13 -15.98 0.44 11.96
C ASP A 13 -15.31 1.65 12.64
N GLU A 14 -15.78 2.02 13.84
CA GLU A 14 -15.26 3.15 14.63
C GLU A 14 -13.76 3.03 14.95
N LEU A 15 -13.19 1.83 14.87
CA LEU A 15 -11.78 1.54 15.13
C LEU A 15 -10.96 1.32 13.85
N SER A 16 -11.52 1.61 12.68
CA SER A 16 -10.89 1.37 11.38
C SER A 16 -9.66 2.22 11.10
N PHE A 17 -9.73 3.52 11.42
CA PHE A 17 -8.68 4.49 11.11
C PHE A 17 -8.36 5.38 12.32
N GLY A 18 -7.07 5.64 12.49
CA GLY A 18 -6.55 6.53 13.51
C GLY A 18 -5.18 7.06 13.09
N PHE A 19 -4.61 7.89 13.95
CA PHE A 19 -3.26 8.41 13.76
C PHE A 19 -2.29 7.63 14.64
N VAL A 20 -1.13 7.29 14.07
CA VAL A 20 0.00 6.73 14.81
C VAL A 20 0.89 7.88 15.27
N ASP A 21 1.44 7.81 16.50
CA ASP A 21 2.48 8.74 16.92
C ASP A 21 3.70 8.51 16.02
N PRO A 22 4.27 9.56 15.38
CA PRO A 22 5.47 9.41 14.56
C PRO A 22 6.64 8.75 15.29
N SER A 23 6.73 8.90 16.62
CA SER A 23 7.74 8.27 17.47
C SER A 23 7.58 6.75 17.57
N ASP A 24 6.39 6.22 17.29
CA ASP A 24 6.11 4.78 17.28
C ASP A 24 6.43 4.13 15.90
N VAL A 25 6.75 4.93 14.89
CA VAL A 25 7.04 4.44 13.53
C VAL A 25 8.47 3.91 13.44
N VAL A 26 8.61 2.58 13.34
CA VAL A 26 9.92 1.91 13.27
C VAL A 26 10.57 2.05 11.88
N ARG A 27 9.81 1.84 10.79
CA ARG A 27 10.31 1.93 9.41
C ARG A 27 9.18 2.04 8.39
N GLY A 28 9.48 2.64 7.25
CA GLY A 28 8.63 2.56 6.05
C GLY A 28 8.71 1.19 5.38
N ILE A 29 7.64 0.82 4.68
CA ILE A 29 7.55 -0.38 3.83
C ILE A 29 6.85 -0.04 2.53
N HIS A 30 7.02 -0.89 1.50
CA HIS A 30 6.31 -0.74 0.24
C HIS A 30 5.15 -1.73 0.16
N LEU A 31 3.94 -1.21 -0.06
CA LEU A 31 2.75 -2.00 -0.32
C LEU A 31 2.57 -2.19 -1.81
N ILE A 32 2.57 -3.44 -2.27
CA ILE A 32 2.36 -3.79 -3.67
C ILE A 32 0.94 -4.34 -3.82
N PRO A 33 0.09 -3.80 -4.70
CA PRO A 33 -1.21 -4.38 -5.01
C PRO A 33 -1.16 -5.89 -5.27
N ALA A 34 -2.00 -6.65 -4.58
CA ALA A 34 -2.12 -8.08 -4.82
C ALA A 34 -3.13 -8.34 -5.94
N PHE A 35 -2.70 -8.10 -7.19
CA PHE A 35 -3.54 -8.12 -8.40
C PHE A 35 -4.46 -9.34 -8.53
N ALA A 36 -3.97 -10.52 -8.11
CA ALA A 36 -4.73 -11.78 -8.14
C ALA A 36 -6.03 -11.77 -7.33
N TYR A 37 -6.19 -10.85 -6.38
CA TYR A 37 -7.38 -10.72 -5.55
C TYR A 37 -8.35 -9.64 -6.06
N GLY A 38 -7.99 -8.91 -7.11
CA GLY A 38 -8.83 -7.88 -7.68
C GLY A 38 -9.05 -6.67 -6.76
N ARG A 39 -10.03 -5.85 -7.14
CA ARG A 39 -10.38 -4.59 -6.48
C ARG A 39 -11.75 -4.69 -5.81
N THR A 40 -12.03 -3.79 -4.88
CA THR A 40 -13.31 -3.68 -4.20
C THR A 40 -13.63 -2.23 -3.83
N PRO A 41 -14.88 -1.77 -4.04
CA PRO A 41 -15.36 -0.50 -3.50
C PRO A 41 -15.96 -0.63 -2.10
N ALA A 42 -16.02 -1.85 -1.54
CA ALA A 42 -16.83 -2.13 -0.34
C ALA A 42 -16.16 -1.80 1.00
N LEU A 43 -14.86 -1.51 0.99
CA LEU A 43 -14.11 -1.24 2.22
C LEU A 43 -13.89 0.25 2.47
N LEU A 44 -13.86 1.04 1.40
CA LEU A 44 -13.61 2.48 1.43
C LEU A 44 -14.50 3.16 0.40
N SER A 45 -15.60 3.76 0.85
CA SER A 45 -16.58 4.38 -0.05
C SER A 45 -16.19 5.83 -0.36
N GLY A 46 -16.56 6.28 -1.56
CA GLY A 46 -16.45 7.69 -1.93
C GLY A 46 -15.03 8.15 -2.30
N PRO A 47 -14.83 9.46 -2.47
CA PRO A 47 -13.56 10.04 -2.87
C PRO A 47 -12.60 10.13 -1.67
N LEU A 48 -11.41 9.54 -1.80
CA LEU A 48 -10.34 9.64 -0.82
C LEU A 48 -9.24 10.56 -1.32
N VAL A 49 -8.73 11.45 -0.47
CA VAL A 49 -7.62 12.37 -0.78
C VAL A 49 -6.36 11.61 -1.21
N ALA A 50 -6.14 10.42 -0.64
CA ALA A 50 -4.98 9.58 -0.94
C ALA A 50 -5.13 8.74 -2.22
N ARG A 51 -6.33 8.70 -2.84
CA ARG A 51 -6.52 7.94 -4.08
C ARG A 51 -6.03 8.80 -5.24
N ALA A 52 -5.02 8.30 -5.97
CA ALA A 52 -4.44 9.01 -7.10
C ALA A 52 -5.53 9.40 -8.10
N THR A 53 -5.70 10.71 -8.31
CA THR A 53 -6.71 11.30 -9.21
C THR A 53 -6.32 11.24 -10.69
N SER A 54 -5.15 10.68 -11.01
CA SER A 54 -4.62 10.65 -12.38
C SER A 54 -4.88 9.30 -13.06
N GLY A 55 -5.94 9.25 -13.87
CA GLY A 55 -6.22 8.16 -14.80
C GLY A 55 -7.55 7.47 -14.51
N GLU A 56 -8.54 7.76 -15.36
CA GLU A 56 -9.96 7.37 -15.25
C GLU A 56 -10.68 8.03 -14.06
N GLN A 57 -11.43 9.08 -14.37
CA GLN A 57 -12.41 9.69 -13.49
C GLN A 57 -13.27 8.58 -12.85
N GLY A 58 -13.28 8.48 -11.52
CA GLY A 58 -14.32 7.73 -10.80
C GLY A 58 -14.01 6.29 -10.37
N LYS A 59 -12.75 5.85 -10.28
CA LYS A 59 -12.48 4.59 -9.56
C LYS A 59 -12.63 4.81 -8.05
N HIS A 60 -13.82 4.48 -7.56
CA HIS A 60 -14.18 4.42 -6.14
C HIS A 60 -13.83 3.07 -5.50
N ASP A 61 -12.83 2.36 -6.04
CA ASP A 61 -12.42 1.04 -5.60
C ASP A 61 -10.91 0.99 -5.29
N ASP A 62 -10.54 0.12 -4.36
CA ASP A 62 -9.17 -0.12 -3.94
C ASP A 62 -8.80 -1.59 -4.13
N TRP A 63 -7.52 -1.92 -4.10
CA TRP A 63 -7.11 -3.32 -4.13
C TRP A 63 -7.56 -4.02 -2.85
N ARG A 64 -8.12 -5.23 -2.96
CA ARG A 64 -8.60 -5.98 -1.78
C ARG A 64 -7.48 -6.28 -0.79
N LEU A 65 -6.28 -6.54 -1.31
CA LEU A 65 -5.10 -6.90 -0.54
C LEU A 65 -3.86 -6.27 -1.16
N TYR A 66 -2.86 -6.05 -0.31
CA TYR A 66 -1.52 -5.58 -0.65
C TYR A 66 -0.51 -6.54 -0.05
N TYR A 67 0.51 -6.88 -0.82
CA TYR A 67 1.69 -7.57 -0.32
C TYR A 67 2.58 -6.60 0.45
N VAL A 68 3.03 -7.01 1.63
CA VAL A 68 3.97 -6.26 2.46
C VAL A 68 5.39 -6.58 2.00
N ASN A 69 6.01 -5.63 1.31
CA ASN A 69 7.43 -5.72 0.98
C ASN A 69 8.27 -5.10 2.11
N GLN A 70 8.62 -5.93 3.09
CA GLN A 70 9.41 -5.54 4.27
C GLN A 70 10.92 -5.36 3.97
N PHE A 71 11.39 -5.81 2.81
CA PHE A 71 12.81 -5.79 2.42
C PHE A 71 13.22 -4.55 1.63
N VAL A 72 12.39 -3.50 1.64
CA VAL A 72 12.78 -2.19 1.10
C VAL A 72 13.68 -1.52 2.12
N ASP A 73 14.94 -1.95 2.17
CA ASP A 73 16.06 -1.17 2.69
C ASP A 73 16.81 -0.54 1.51
N HIS A 74 17.68 0.42 1.81
CA HIS A 74 18.46 1.34 0.96
C HIS A 74 19.01 0.80 -0.38
N ASP A 75 19.07 -0.52 -0.59
CA ASP A 75 19.46 -1.18 -1.83
C ASP A 75 18.43 -1.02 -2.98
N MET A 76 17.15 -0.77 -2.67
CA MET A 76 16.16 -0.48 -3.72
C MET A 76 16.38 0.89 -4.41
N TYR A 77 17.12 1.81 -3.77
CA TYR A 77 17.58 3.06 -4.42
C TYR A 77 18.67 2.78 -5.48
N MET A 78 19.55 1.80 -5.21
CA MET A 78 20.63 1.40 -6.14
C MET A 78 20.13 0.62 -7.36
N ARG A 79 18.97 -0.06 -7.25
CA ARG A 79 18.35 -0.78 -8.38
C ARG A 79 17.84 0.11 -9.52
N PHE A 80 17.49 1.36 -9.24
CA PHE A 80 16.97 2.30 -10.25
C PHE A 80 17.96 3.42 -10.64
N LEU A 81 19.13 3.49 -9.98
CA LEU A 81 20.22 4.40 -10.31
C LEU A 81 21.42 3.73 -10.99
N GLY A 82 21.29 2.46 -11.39
CA GLY A 82 22.30 1.77 -12.20
C GLY A 82 23.65 1.56 -11.50
N GLY A 83 23.65 1.49 -10.16
CA GLY A 83 24.87 1.39 -9.33
C GLY A 83 25.01 0.08 -8.55
N GLY A 84 24.13 -0.90 -8.75
CA GLY A 84 24.28 -2.22 -8.14
C GLY A 84 25.55 -2.92 -8.67
N VAL A 85 26.41 -3.39 -7.77
CA VAL A 85 27.61 -4.15 -8.12
C VAL A 85 27.23 -5.40 -8.91
N GLY A 86 27.77 -5.48 -10.13
CA GLY A 86 27.60 -6.55 -11.12
C GLY A 86 26.87 -6.00 -12.36
N HIS A 87 27.53 -5.45 -13.38
CA HIS A 87 28.40 -6.15 -14.34
C HIS A 87 28.48 -7.68 -14.23
#